data_AF-A0A9D5NGA0-F1
#
_entry.id   AF-A0A9D5NGA0-F1
#
_cell.length_a   1.000
_cell.length_b   1.000
_cell.length_c   1.000
_cell.angle_alpha   90.00
_cell.angle_beta   90.00
_cell.angle_gamma   90.00
#
_symmetry.space_group_name_H-M   'P 1'
#
loop_
_entity.id
_entity.type
_entity.pdbx_description
1 polymer ?
#
loop_
_entity_poly.entity_id
_entity_poly.type
_entity_poly.pdbx_seq_one_letter_code
_entity_poly.pdbx_strand_id
1 'polypeptide(L)'
;MKKKGFTLIELLAVIVILAIIALIVVPVIMNIIASARKSAFEDTAYGIIKAGELYYANALLNDGMTSDVEFTFTEGAVSPEGLSIQGSLPQSGKLVVTRDGKTAIAISNGTYCITKGYEENKITTTDEFETCDLPAGPAKTLSKLAKTNDFAESVDACATSGTCTTGTKFAIEVAPGNIQNFYVVSDENNTVTLLMNKNIGETMAWINETDYLNAGGNQTDWNNFENMNVYGPITALNYLESQTNDWTNIEAKNYVLTDSVYGTMTRTNVRARMLTLIEANAIISYDWSYGNLYDNIFAYWLSSASENYSSDASAMFDGSVGSRDVGNGDNFGVRPVIELSK
;
A
#
# COMPACT_ATOMS: atom_id res chain seq x y z
N MET A 1 14.91 -19.24 82.28
CA MET A 1 14.77 -18.08 81.37
C MET A 1 13.29 -17.89 81.06
N LYS A 2 12.69 -16.75 81.44
CA LYS A 2 11.28 -16.46 81.09
C LYS A 2 11.21 -16.08 79.61
N LYS A 3 10.59 -16.92 78.78
CA LYS A 3 10.26 -16.58 77.39
C LYS A 3 9.08 -15.61 77.42
N LYS A 4 9.28 -14.35 76.99
CA LYS A 4 8.16 -13.44 76.70
C LYS A 4 7.51 -13.91 75.40
N GLY A 5 6.27 -14.37 75.46
CA GLY A 5 5.47 -14.70 74.28
C GLY A 5 4.81 -13.44 73.71
N PHE A 6 4.70 -13.36 72.39
CA PHE A 6 3.93 -12.32 71.70
C PHE A 6 2.45 -12.41 72.09
N THR A 7 1.79 -11.26 72.25
CA THR A 7 0.34 -11.21 72.47
C THR A 7 -0.41 -11.18 71.12
N LEU A 8 -1.64 -11.72 71.10
CA LEU A 8 -2.45 -11.75 69.88
C LEU A 8 -2.78 -10.34 69.36
N ILE A 9 -2.92 -9.35 70.24
CA ILE A 9 -3.22 -7.96 69.84
C ILE A 9 -2.04 -7.28 69.15
N GLU A 10 -0.82 -7.55 69.60
CA GLU A 10 0.41 -7.08 68.94
C GLU A 10 0.53 -7.68 67.55
N LEU A 11 0.21 -8.97 67.39
CA LEU A 11 0.24 -9.63 66.08
C LEU A 11 -0.84 -9.07 65.14
N LEU A 12 -2.04 -8.81 65.66
CA LEU A 12 -3.15 -8.26 64.88
C LEU A 12 -2.85 -6.85 64.36
N ALA A 13 -2.32 -5.97 65.21
CA ALA A 13 -1.97 -4.61 64.83
C ALA A 13 -0.95 -4.58 63.68
N VAL A 14 0.04 -5.48 63.70
CA VAL A 14 1.05 -5.61 62.65
C VAL A 14 0.42 -6.05 61.32
N ILE A 15 -0.46 -7.05 61.33
CA ILE A 15 -1.12 -7.53 60.11
C ILE A 15 -2.00 -6.44 59.48
N VAL A 16 -2.73 -5.66 60.29
CA VAL A 16 -3.55 -4.55 59.79
C VAL A 16 -2.70 -3.48 59.10
N ILE A 17 -1.57 -3.09 59.71
CA ILE A 17 -0.65 -2.11 59.11
C ILE A 17 -0.06 -2.65 57.80
N LEU A 18 0.39 -3.91 57.78
CA LEU A 18 0.91 -4.55 56.57
C LEU A 18 -0.13 -4.63 55.44
N ALA A 19 -1.40 -4.91 55.78
CA ALA A 19 -2.48 -4.95 54.80
C ALA A 19 -2.74 -3.57 54.16
N ILE A 20 -2.73 -2.49 54.94
CA ILE A 20 -2.91 -1.12 54.42
C ILE A 20 -1.74 -0.73 53.51
N ILE A 21 -0.50 -1.04 53.90
CA ILE A 21 0.69 -0.78 53.08
C ILE A 21 0.61 -1.58 51.77
N ALA A 22 0.28 -2.86 51.83
CA ALA A 22 0.17 -3.72 50.66
C ALA A 22 -0.89 -3.20 49.67
N LEU A 23 -2.04 -2.72 50.16
CA LEU A 23 -3.13 -2.18 49.34
C LEU A 23 -2.68 -0.99 48.46
N ILE A 24 -1.82 -0.11 48.96
CA ILE A 24 -1.30 1.04 48.21
C ILE A 24 -0.11 0.62 47.33
N VAL A 25 0.75 -0.26 47.82
CA VAL A 25 2.01 -0.62 47.16
C VAL A 25 1.80 -1.50 45.94
N VAL A 26 0.87 -2.46 45.98
CA VAL A 26 0.62 -3.40 44.86
C VAL A 26 0.32 -2.70 43.53
N PRO A 27 -0.64 -1.76 43.41
CA PRO A 27 -0.91 -1.10 42.13
C PRO A 27 0.29 -0.26 41.63
N VAL A 28 1.06 0.35 42.54
CA VAL A 28 2.26 1.11 42.19
C VAL A 28 3.35 0.20 41.61
N ILE A 29 3.60 -0.95 42.24
CA ILE A 29 4.57 -1.93 41.75
C ILE A 29 4.14 -2.45 40.36
N MET A 30 2.85 -2.71 40.15
CA MET A 30 2.35 -3.15 38.84
C MET A 30 2.60 -2.12 37.74
N ASN A 31 2.39 -0.83 38.02
CA ASN A 31 2.67 0.25 37.06
C ASN A 31 4.17 0.39 36.76
N ILE A 32 5.02 0.24 37.77
CA ILE A 32 6.48 0.25 37.59
C ILE A 32 6.91 -0.93 36.71
N ILE A 33 6.38 -2.13 36.95
CA ILE A 33 6.68 -3.32 36.14
C ILE A 33 6.21 -3.13 34.70
N ALA A 34 5.00 -2.60 34.47
CA ALA A 34 4.49 -2.32 33.14
C ALA A 34 5.38 -1.32 32.40
N SER A 35 5.77 -0.23 33.06
CA SER A 35 6.67 0.79 32.49
C SER A 35 8.06 0.22 32.15
N ALA A 36 8.61 -0.64 33.02
CA ALA A 36 9.87 -1.32 32.79
C ALA A 36 9.79 -2.30 31.61
N ARG A 37 8.68 -3.05 31.48
CA ARG A 37 8.42 -3.94 30.34
C ARG A 37 8.30 -3.18 29.03
N LYS A 38 7.58 -2.06 29.02
CA LYS A 38 7.46 -1.17 27.87
C LYS A 38 8.83 -0.66 27.42
N SER A 39 9.62 -0.12 28.36
CA SER A 39 10.96 0.39 28.08
C SER A 39 11.91 -0.69 27.55
N ALA A 40 11.89 -1.89 28.13
CA ALA A 40 12.69 -3.02 27.64
C ALA A 40 12.31 -3.47 26.23
N PHE A 41 11.03 -3.35 25.87
CA PHE A 41 10.58 -3.64 24.51
C PHE A 41 10.98 -2.54 23.52
N GLU A 42 10.98 -1.27 23.94
CA GLU A 42 11.55 -0.15 23.17
C GLU A 42 13.04 -0.34 22.89
N ASP A 43 13.82 -0.77 23.88
CA ASP A 43 15.23 -1.11 23.71
C ASP A 43 15.43 -2.27 22.72
N THR A 44 14.52 -3.26 22.76
CA THR A 44 14.52 -4.37 21.80
C THR A 44 14.28 -3.87 20.37
N ALA A 45 13.32 -2.95 20.19
CA ALA A 45 13.05 -2.33 18.89
C ALA A 45 14.27 -1.57 18.34
N TYR A 46 14.95 -0.77 19.17
CA TYR A 46 16.19 -0.11 18.77
C TYR A 46 17.32 -1.10 18.43
N GLY A 47 17.42 -2.20 19.17
CA GLY A 47 18.36 -3.28 18.86
C GLY A 47 18.11 -3.88 17.48
N ILE A 48 16.85 -4.12 17.13
CA ILE A 48 16.45 -4.66 15.82
C ILE A 48 16.72 -3.65 14.69
N ILE A 49 16.37 -2.38 14.89
CA ILE A 49 16.67 -1.31 13.92
C ILE A 49 18.17 -1.27 13.63
N LYS A 50 19.01 -1.30 14.68
CA LYS A 50 20.47 -1.28 14.55
C LYS A 50 21.02 -2.54 13.87
N ALA A 51 20.40 -3.70 14.10
CA ALA A 51 20.74 -4.92 13.38
C ALA A 51 20.45 -4.80 11.87
N GLY A 52 19.33 -4.16 11.50
CA GLY A 52 19.00 -3.85 10.11
C GLY A 52 19.97 -2.86 9.46
N GLU A 53 20.36 -1.81 10.17
CA GLU A 53 21.38 -0.85 9.71
C GLU A 53 22.74 -1.53 9.49
N LEU A 54 23.13 -2.43 10.40
CA LEU A 54 24.36 -3.22 10.26
C LEU A 54 24.28 -4.20 9.09
N TYR A 55 23.12 -4.81 8.87
CA TYR A 55 22.87 -5.67 7.72
C TYR A 55 23.09 -4.90 6.41
N TYR A 56 22.50 -3.70 6.28
CA TYR A 56 22.73 -2.84 5.12
C TYR A 56 24.21 -2.46 4.96
N ALA A 57 24.87 -2.06 6.04
CA ALA A 57 26.29 -1.73 6.00
C ALA A 57 27.17 -2.90 5.53
N ASN A 58 26.85 -4.14 5.95
CA ASN A 58 27.53 -5.35 5.48
C ASN A 58 27.21 -5.66 4.01
N ALA A 59 25.98 -5.42 3.57
CA ALA A 59 25.61 -5.60 2.16
C ALA A 59 26.39 -4.64 1.24
N LEU A 60 26.59 -3.38 1.65
CA LEU A 60 27.41 -2.41 0.90
C LEU A 60 28.87 -2.87 0.68
N LEU A 61 29.40 -3.73 1.54
CA LEU A 61 30.76 -4.29 1.39
C LEU A 61 30.81 -5.49 0.44
N ASN A 62 29.67 -6.14 0.18
CA ASN A 62 29.55 -7.40 -0.56
C ASN A 62 28.56 -7.25 -1.73
N ASP A 63 28.86 -6.34 -2.66
CA ASP A 63 28.10 -6.03 -3.89
C ASP A 63 26.88 -5.10 -3.76
N GLY A 64 26.55 -4.63 -2.55
CA GLY A 64 25.42 -3.74 -2.30
C GLY A 64 24.06 -4.46 -2.30
N MET A 65 23.00 -3.73 -1.97
CA MET A 65 21.63 -4.27 -2.00
C MET A 65 20.98 -3.98 -3.35
N THR A 66 20.51 -5.03 -4.04
CA THR A 66 19.78 -4.92 -5.31
C THR A 66 18.28 -4.70 -5.13
N SER A 67 17.74 -5.05 -3.96
CA SER A 67 16.33 -4.89 -3.60
C SER A 67 16.19 -4.60 -2.11
N ASP A 68 15.02 -4.10 -1.71
CA ASP A 68 14.65 -3.97 -0.31
C ASP A 68 14.51 -5.39 0.29
N VAL A 69 14.82 -5.55 1.58
CA VAL A 69 14.74 -6.84 2.28
C VAL A 69 13.77 -6.69 3.44
N GLU A 70 12.76 -7.56 3.48
CA GLU A 70 11.81 -7.67 4.57
C GLU A 70 12.18 -8.85 5.46
N PHE A 71 12.34 -8.58 6.74
CA PHE A 71 12.49 -9.56 7.80
C PHE A 71 11.18 -9.69 8.55
N THR A 72 10.59 -10.89 8.54
CA THR A 72 9.38 -11.21 9.28
C THR A 72 9.73 -11.92 10.59
N PHE A 73 9.12 -11.47 11.67
CA PHE A 73 9.19 -12.10 12.98
C PHE A 73 7.93 -12.91 13.23
N THR A 74 8.10 -14.16 13.67
CA THR A 74 6.97 -15.04 14.01
C THR A 74 7.39 -15.98 15.13
N GLU A 75 6.68 -15.90 16.26
CA GLU A 75 6.88 -16.72 17.46
C GLU A 75 8.34 -16.80 17.92
N GLY A 76 9.06 -15.67 17.87
CA GLY A 76 10.46 -15.61 18.29
C GLY A 76 11.45 -16.20 17.28
N ALA A 77 11.06 -16.39 16.03
CA ALA A 77 11.95 -16.65 14.89
C ALA A 77 11.98 -15.44 13.94
N VAL A 78 13.03 -15.35 13.12
CA VAL A 78 13.19 -14.32 12.10
C VAL A 78 13.49 -14.96 10.75
N SER A 79 12.87 -14.46 9.68
CA SER A 79 13.10 -14.90 8.31
C SER A 79 13.13 -13.69 7.36
N PRO A 80 14.08 -13.61 6.41
CA PRO A 80 15.20 -14.53 6.20
C PRO A 80 16.25 -14.46 7.32
N GLU A 81 17.13 -15.46 7.38
CA GLU A 81 18.28 -15.42 8.29
C GLU A 81 19.28 -14.32 7.86
N GLY A 82 20.00 -13.72 8.82
CA GLY A 82 21.03 -12.72 8.53
C GLY A 82 21.05 -11.50 9.45
N LEU A 83 20.02 -11.32 10.29
CA LEU A 83 20.01 -10.29 11.32
C LEU A 83 20.72 -10.78 12.58
N SER A 84 21.74 -10.03 13.03
CA SER A 84 22.41 -10.26 14.31
C SER A 84 21.74 -9.45 15.42
N ILE A 85 20.62 -9.95 15.93
CA ILE A 85 19.87 -9.30 17.02
C ILE A 85 20.37 -9.82 18.38
N GLN A 86 20.64 -8.90 19.31
CA GLN A 86 20.92 -9.23 20.70
C GLN A 86 19.63 -9.10 21.52
N GLY A 87 19.25 -10.13 22.27
CA GLY A 87 18.07 -10.11 23.15
C GLY A 87 16.96 -11.08 22.73
N SER A 88 15.78 -10.91 23.33
CA SER A 88 14.59 -11.69 22.98
C SER A 88 13.95 -11.17 21.70
N LEU A 89 13.65 -12.08 20.78
CA LEU A 89 12.92 -11.74 19.57
C LEU A 89 11.45 -11.40 19.88
N PRO A 90 10.83 -10.47 19.12
CA PRO A 90 9.43 -10.14 19.29
C PRO A 90 8.56 -11.35 18.92
N GLN A 91 7.31 -11.33 19.40
CA GLN A 91 6.36 -12.40 19.10
C GLN A 91 5.94 -12.36 17.63
N SER A 92 5.73 -11.16 17.07
CA SER A 92 5.40 -10.98 15.68
C SER A 92 5.85 -9.62 15.17
N GLY A 93 5.87 -9.45 13.85
CA GLY A 93 6.11 -8.16 13.21
C GLY A 93 7.03 -8.25 12.02
N LYS A 94 7.48 -7.08 11.56
CA LYS A 94 8.33 -6.93 10.38
C LYS A 94 9.36 -5.82 10.58
N LEU A 95 10.54 -6.03 10.01
CA LEU A 95 11.56 -5.01 9.78
C LEU A 95 11.83 -4.96 8.28
N VAL A 96 11.74 -3.79 7.66
CA VAL A 96 12.15 -3.57 6.28
C VAL A 96 13.42 -2.75 6.28
N VAL A 97 14.44 -3.27 5.60
CA VAL A 97 15.67 -2.56 5.27
C VAL A 97 15.62 -2.25 3.79
N THR A 98 15.70 -0.98 3.42
CA THR A 98 15.65 -0.56 2.03
C THR A 98 17.04 -0.50 1.41
N ARG A 99 17.11 -0.55 0.07
CA ARG A 99 18.39 -0.44 -0.66
C ARG A 99 19.09 0.91 -0.51
N ASP A 100 18.36 1.95 -0.06
CA ASP A 100 18.91 3.28 0.27
C ASP A 100 19.33 3.40 1.75
N GLY A 101 19.27 2.30 2.51
CA GLY A 101 19.76 2.22 3.89
C GLY A 101 18.79 2.72 4.95
N LYS A 102 17.51 2.89 4.61
CA LYS A 102 16.46 3.24 5.58
C LYS A 102 15.89 1.99 6.24
N THR A 103 15.34 2.18 7.43
CA THR A 103 14.73 1.11 8.21
C THR A 103 13.34 1.51 8.68
N ALA A 104 12.37 0.64 8.41
CA ALA A 104 11.03 0.71 8.97
C ALA A 104 10.73 -0.55 9.76
N ILE A 105 10.05 -0.41 10.89
CA ILE A 105 9.77 -1.53 11.79
C ILE A 105 8.34 -1.44 12.32
N ALA A 106 7.69 -2.59 12.45
CA ALA A 106 6.50 -2.78 13.26
C ALA A 106 6.61 -4.12 13.97
N ILE A 107 6.73 -4.10 15.29
CA ILE A 107 6.90 -5.32 16.10
C ILE A 107 5.94 -5.36 17.27
N SER A 108 5.48 -6.55 17.60
CA SER A 108 4.56 -6.83 18.71
C SER A 108 5.11 -7.92 19.62
N ASN A 109 4.85 -7.76 20.92
CA ASN A 109 5.03 -8.80 21.93
C ASN A 109 3.69 -9.29 22.51
N GLY A 110 2.58 -9.00 21.83
CA GLY A 110 1.22 -9.33 22.27
C GLY A 110 0.61 -8.34 23.28
N THR A 111 1.42 -7.43 23.86
CA THR A 111 0.92 -6.37 24.77
C THR A 111 1.15 -4.97 24.19
N TYR A 112 2.33 -4.74 23.62
CA TYR A 112 2.73 -3.46 23.02
C TYR A 112 2.98 -3.64 21.53
N CYS A 113 2.61 -2.64 20.74
CA CYS A 113 3.02 -2.50 19.34
C CYS A 113 3.99 -1.32 19.23
N ILE A 114 5.14 -1.55 18.62
CA ILE A 114 6.14 -0.52 18.34
C ILE A 114 6.25 -0.35 16.84
N THR A 115 6.07 0.86 16.35
CA THR A 115 6.20 1.21 14.93
C THR A 115 7.22 2.32 14.70
N LYS A 116 7.84 2.33 13.52
CA LYS A 116 8.67 3.42 13.00
C LYS A 116 8.59 3.39 11.48
N GLY A 117 8.18 4.49 10.87
CA GLY A 117 8.19 4.69 9.43
C GLY A 117 9.59 4.94 8.86
N TYR A 118 9.73 4.86 7.54
CA TYR A 118 11.03 4.93 6.86
C TYR A 118 11.69 6.32 6.95
N GLU A 119 10.90 7.40 7.07
CA GLU A 119 11.39 8.78 7.25
C GLU A 119 11.37 9.23 8.72
N GLU A 120 10.92 8.37 9.64
CA GLU A 120 10.83 8.72 11.05
C GLU A 120 12.15 8.43 11.76
N ASN A 121 12.53 9.34 12.66
CA ASN A 121 13.77 9.19 13.44
C ASN A 121 13.54 8.58 14.83
N LYS A 122 12.29 8.29 15.20
CA LYS A 122 11.90 7.79 16.52
C LYS A 122 10.83 6.73 16.37
N ILE A 123 10.84 5.76 17.29
CA ILE A 123 9.79 4.77 17.41
C ILE A 123 8.54 5.38 18.08
N THR A 124 7.37 4.84 17.77
CA THR A 124 6.09 5.11 18.41
C THR A 124 5.61 3.84 19.09
N THR A 125 5.22 3.93 20.36
CA THR A 125 4.73 2.79 21.15
C THR A 125 3.26 2.96 21.49
N THR A 126 2.43 2.02 21.07
CA THR A 126 0.98 1.98 21.37
C THR A 126 0.63 0.77 22.24
N ASP A 127 -0.41 0.94 23.05
CA ASP A 127 -0.95 -0.08 23.96
C ASP A 127 -2.23 -0.67 23.32
N GLU A 128 -2.45 -1.99 23.43
CA GLU A 128 -3.64 -2.74 22.95
C GLU A 128 -4.02 -2.51 21.47
N PHE A 129 -3.58 -3.42 20.59
CA PHE A 129 -3.87 -3.34 19.16
C PHE A 129 -4.32 -4.69 18.58
N GLU A 130 -5.23 -4.65 17.61
CA GLU A 130 -5.79 -5.83 16.91
C GLU A 130 -4.79 -6.39 15.86
N THR A 131 -4.05 -5.52 15.16
CA THR A 131 -2.93 -5.87 14.24
C THR A 131 -1.73 -4.89 14.32
N CYS A 132 -0.51 -5.37 14.56
CA CYS A 132 0.69 -4.52 14.59
C CYS A 132 1.35 -4.49 13.22
N ASP A 133 0.91 -3.58 12.35
CA ASP A 133 1.34 -3.51 10.96
C ASP A 133 2.38 -2.40 10.73
N LEU A 134 3.26 -2.62 9.75
CA LEU A 134 4.19 -1.59 9.29
C LEU A 134 3.38 -0.36 8.86
N PRO A 135 3.71 0.84 9.36
CA PRO A 135 3.14 2.05 8.79
C PRO A 135 3.46 2.03 7.28
N ALA A 136 2.44 2.29 6.45
CA ALA A 136 2.62 2.38 5.01
C ALA A 136 3.87 3.22 4.73
N GLY A 137 4.81 2.67 3.97
CA GLY A 137 6.07 3.36 3.72
C GLY A 137 5.82 4.74 3.12
N PRO A 138 6.73 5.71 3.31
CA PRO A 138 6.60 6.98 2.63
C PRO A 138 6.47 6.67 1.15
N ALA A 139 5.42 7.18 0.52
CA ALA A 139 5.27 7.13 -0.92
C ALA A 139 6.61 7.51 -1.55
N LYS A 140 7.24 6.60 -2.30
CA LYS A 140 8.43 6.98 -3.05
C LYS A 140 7.98 8.07 -4.02
N THR A 141 8.58 9.25 -3.89
CA THR A 141 8.18 10.42 -4.65
C THR A 141 8.47 10.24 -6.14
N LEU A 142 7.76 10.97 -7.00
CA LEU A 142 7.98 10.99 -8.44
C LEU A 142 9.46 11.21 -8.77
N SER A 143 10.09 12.18 -8.11
CA SER A 143 11.52 12.48 -8.25
C SER A 143 12.47 11.31 -7.93
N LYS A 144 12.13 10.46 -6.94
CA LYS A 144 12.95 9.29 -6.56
C LYS A 144 12.73 8.10 -7.50
N LEU A 145 11.51 7.95 -8.01
CA LEU A 145 11.13 6.84 -8.88
C LEU A 145 11.45 7.09 -10.35
N ALA A 146 11.53 8.35 -10.77
CA ALA A 146 11.83 8.72 -12.14
C ALA A 146 13.25 8.30 -12.55
N LYS A 147 13.32 7.64 -13.69
CA LYS A 147 14.54 7.19 -14.38
C LYS A 147 14.58 7.79 -15.78
N THR A 148 15.66 7.50 -16.49
CA THR A 148 15.82 7.83 -17.91
C THR A 148 15.83 6.57 -18.77
N ASN A 149 15.31 6.69 -19.98
CA ASN A 149 15.36 5.68 -21.05
C ASN A 149 15.04 6.35 -22.41
N ASP A 150 14.91 5.58 -23.48
CA ASP A 150 14.59 6.10 -24.82
C ASP A 150 13.21 6.78 -24.92
N PHE A 151 12.31 6.52 -23.96
CA PHE A 151 11.01 7.18 -23.89
C PHE A 151 11.08 8.52 -23.16
N ALA A 152 11.82 8.58 -22.06
CA ALA A 152 12.07 9.76 -21.24
C ALA A 152 13.58 9.99 -21.12
N GLU A 153 14.15 10.74 -22.07
CA GLU A 153 15.60 10.95 -22.19
C GLU A 153 16.22 11.68 -20.99
N SER A 154 15.40 12.45 -20.26
CA SER A 154 15.79 13.15 -19.03
C SER A 154 14.63 13.15 -18.03
N VAL A 155 14.95 13.16 -16.74
CA VAL A 155 13.95 13.40 -15.69
C VAL A 155 13.58 14.88 -15.69
N ASP A 156 12.31 15.19 -15.98
CA ASP A 156 11.80 16.56 -15.98
C ASP A 156 11.89 17.19 -14.58
N ALA A 157 12.31 18.45 -14.51
CA ALA A 157 12.46 19.18 -13.24
C ALA A 157 11.14 19.30 -12.46
N CYS A 158 9.99 19.20 -13.15
CA CYS A 158 8.66 19.20 -12.56
C CYS A 158 8.46 18.05 -11.54
N ALA A 159 9.26 16.98 -11.64
CA ALA A 159 9.28 15.87 -10.68
C ALA A 159 9.69 16.31 -9.27
N THR A 160 10.47 17.39 -9.15
CA THR A 160 10.93 17.93 -7.86
C THR A 160 10.29 19.28 -7.51
N SER A 161 9.99 20.12 -8.51
CA SER A 161 9.51 21.49 -8.29
C SER A 161 8.81 22.05 -9.51
N GLY A 162 7.79 22.87 -9.32
CA GLY A 162 7.00 23.44 -10.43
C GLY A 162 5.79 22.57 -10.78
N THR A 163 5.13 22.86 -11.90
CA THR A 163 3.94 22.13 -12.37
C THR A 163 4.31 21.27 -13.58
N CYS A 164 4.01 19.98 -13.52
CA CYS A 164 4.13 19.06 -14.63
C CYS A 164 3.02 19.32 -15.65
N THR A 165 3.41 19.57 -16.90
CA THR A 165 2.46 19.77 -17.99
C THR A 165 1.87 18.43 -18.45
N THR A 166 0.58 18.42 -18.80
CA THR A 166 -0.06 17.26 -19.43
C THR A 166 0.75 16.80 -20.65
N GLY A 167 1.01 15.49 -20.73
CA GLY A 167 1.85 14.88 -21.77
C GLY A 167 3.35 14.85 -21.47
N THR A 168 3.83 15.43 -20.36
CA THR A 168 5.21 15.22 -19.91
C THR A 168 5.47 13.72 -19.71
N LYS A 169 6.62 13.25 -20.18
CA LYS A 169 7.00 11.83 -20.17
C LYS A 169 7.80 11.49 -18.92
N PHE A 170 7.44 10.38 -18.28
CA PHE A 170 8.21 9.82 -17.18
C PHE A 170 8.45 8.32 -17.39
N ALA A 171 9.70 7.89 -17.21
CA ALA A 171 10.01 6.49 -16.99
C ALA A 171 10.10 6.25 -15.48
N ILE A 172 9.27 5.37 -14.94
CA ILE A 172 9.10 5.15 -13.50
C ILE A 172 9.54 3.73 -13.16
N GLU A 173 10.47 3.59 -12.21
CA GLU A 173 10.83 2.29 -11.64
C GLU A 173 9.71 1.81 -10.69
N VAL A 174 8.70 1.11 -11.23
CA VAL A 174 7.52 0.64 -10.49
C VAL A 174 7.82 -0.52 -9.54
N ALA A 175 8.90 -1.27 -9.79
CA ALA A 175 9.47 -2.29 -8.92
C ALA A 175 11.00 -2.37 -9.18
N PRO A 176 11.81 -2.99 -8.29
CA PRO A 176 13.25 -3.18 -8.53
C PRO A 176 13.58 -3.64 -9.96
N GLY A 177 14.23 -2.80 -10.75
CA GLY A 177 14.60 -3.11 -12.14
C GLY A 177 13.45 -3.18 -13.15
N ASN A 178 12.20 -2.96 -12.72
CA ASN A 178 11.02 -2.89 -13.57
C ASN A 178 10.68 -1.43 -13.84
N ILE A 179 11.00 -0.94 -15.04
CA ILE A 179 10.75 0.44 -15.47
C ILE A 179 9.58 0.45 -16.45
N GLN A 180 8.56 1.25 -16.13
CA GLN A 180 7.39 1.46 -16.98
C GLN A 180 7.27 2.94 -17.39
N ASN A 181 6.67 3.17 -18.55
CA ASN A 181 6.60 4.50 -19.16
C ASN A 181 5.21 5.12 -18.96
N PHE A 182 5.16 6.40 -18.62
CA PHE A 182 3.95 7.12 -18.29
C PHE A 182 3.93 8.51 -18.91
N TYR A 183 2.72 9.02 -19.14
CA TYR A 183 2.44 10.40 -19.48
C TYR A 183 1.70 11.07 -18.32
N VAL A 184 2.02 12.33 -18.06
CA VAL A 184 1.27 13.17 -17.11
C VAL A 184 -0.13 13.44 -17.66
N VAL A 185 -1.15 13.13 -16.87
CA VAL A 185 -2.55 13.48 -17.13
C VAL A 185 -2.87 14.83 -16.50
N SER A 186 -2.60 14.94 -15.20
CA SER A 186 -2.82 16.15 -14.40
C SER A 186 -1.80 16.24 -13.27
N ASP A 187 -1.70 17.43 -12.69
CA ASP A 187 -0.84 17.74 -11.55
C ASP A 187 -1.59 18.69 -10.61
N GLU A 188 -2.12 18.11 -9.55
CA GLU A 188 -3.02 18.79 -8.62
C GLU A 188 -2.61 18.48 -7.18
N ASN A 189 -2.60 19.50 -6.31
CA ASN A 189 -2.36 19.33 -4.87
C ASN A 189 -1.09 18.51 -4.54
N ASN A 190 0.01 18.77 -5.25
CA ASN A 190 1.29 18.06 -5.12
C ASN A 190 1.24 16.56 -5.50
N THR A 191 0.16 16.12 -6.14
CA THR A 191 -0.01 14.77 -6.68
C THR A 191 -0.03 14.84 -8.20
N VAL A 192 0.84 14.07 -8.83
CA VAL A 192 0.90 13.93 -10.28
C VAL A 192 0.18 12.65 -10.68
N THR A 193 -0.85 12.78 -11.49
CA THR A 193 -1.60 11.67 -12.07
C THR A 193 -0.93 11.26 -13.37
N LEU A 194 -0.55 9.99 -13.46
CA LEU A 194 0.23 9.42 -14.55
C LEU A 194 -0.55 8.30 -15.22
N LEU A 195 -0.70 8.36 -16.55
CA LEU A 195 -1.28 7.29 -17.36
C LEU A 195 -0.16 6.50 -18.03
N MET A 196 -0.18 5.19 -17.88
CA MET A 196 0.81 4.31 -18.52
C MET A 196 0.75 4.46 -20.04
N ASN A 197 1.89 4.40 -20.71
CA ASN A 197 1.95 4.61 -22.14
C ASN A 197 1.32 3.46 -22.95
N LYS A 198 0.98 2.32 -22.35
CA LYS A 198 0.42 1.14 -23.02
C LYS A 198 -0.56 0.41 -22.11
N ASN A 199 -1.38 -0.46 -22.70
CA ASN A 199 -2.19 -1.39 -21.92
C ASN A 199 -1.30 -2.42 -21.22
N ILE A 200 -1.74 -2.85 -20.04
CA ILE A 200 -1.07 -3.89 -19.25
C ILE A 200 -1.74 -5.23 -19.49
N GLY A 201 -0.94 -6.27 -19.70
CA GLY A 201 -1.42 -7.62 -19.93
C GLY A 201 -2.19 -7.80 -21.24
N GLU A 202 -3.25 -8.60 -21.18
CA GLU A 202 -4.10 -9.04 -22.28
C GLU A 202 -5.39 -8.19 -22.38
N THR A 203 -6.27 -8.54 -23.32
CA THR A 203 -7.61 -7.96 -23.40
C THR A 203 -8.54 -8.55 -22.35
N MET A 204 -9.56 -7.79 -21.95
CA MET A 204 -10.58 -8.22 -20.99
C MET A 204 -11.89 -7.48 -21.21
N ALA A 205 -12.96 -8.09 -20.74
CA ALA A 205 -14.26 -7.42 -20.60
C ALA A 205 -14.19 -6.37 -19.49
N TRP A 206 -15.02 -5.33 -19.60
CA TRP A 206 -15.23 -4.36 -18.53
C TRP A 206 -15.83 -5.06 -17.31
N ILE A 207 -16.85 -5.89 -17.55
CA ILE A 207 -17.35 -6.89 -16.62
C ILE A 207 -17.74 -8.15 -17.41
N ASN A 208 -17.32 -9.33 -16.94
CA ASN A 208 -17.70 -10.62 -17.52
C ASN A 208 -18.96 -11.18 -16.84
N GLU A 209 -19.56 -12.20 -17.44
CA GLU A 209 -20.79 -12.84 -16.95
C GLU A 209 -20.68 -13.33 -15.51
N THR A 210 -19.55 -13.95 -15.16
CA THR A 210 -19.33 -14.52 -13.83
C THR A 210 -19.28 -13.43 -12.76
N ASP A 211 -18.50 -12.37 -13.00
CA ASP A 211 -18.37 -11.24 -12.08
C ASP A 211 -19.67 -10.44 -11.97
N TYR A 212 -20.40 -10.30 -13.07
CA TYR A 212 -21.72 -9.66 -13.10
C TYR A 212 -22.74 -10.39 -12.23
N LEU A 213 -22.86 -11.72 -12.39
CA LEU A 213 -23.77 -12.53 -11.58
C LEU A 213 -23.37 -12.54 -10.10
N ASN A 214 -22.06 -12.59 -9.81
CA ASN A 214 -21.55 -12.52 -8.44
C ASN A 214 -21.83 -11.17 -7.77
N ALA A 215 -21.90 -10.08 -8.54
CA ALA A 215 -22.27 -8.76 -8.06
C ALA A 215 -23.79 -8.60 -7.78
N GLY A 216 -24.59 -9.62 -8.10
CA GLY A 216 -26.04 -9.64 -7.91
C GLY A 216 -26.85 -9.44 -9.18
N GLY A 217 -26.20 -9.45 -10.35
CA GLY A 217 -26.85 -9.36 -11.65
C GLY A 217 -27.69 -10.60 -12.00
N ASN A 218 -28.56 -10.45 -13.00
CA ASN A 218 -29.48 -11.51 -13.45
C ASN A 218 -29.05 -12.10 -14.80
N GLN A 219 -29.11 -13.42 -14.94
CA GLN A 219 -28.81 -14.12 -16.20
C GLN A 219 -29.66 -13.63 -17.38
N THR A 220 -30.93 -13.31 -17.15
CA THR A 220 -31.83 -12.82 -18.21
C THR A 220 -31.35 -11.47 -18.75
N ASP A 221 -30.97 -10.56 -17.84
CA ASP A 221 -30.47 -9.23 -18.17
C ASP A 221 -29.17 -9.34 -18.98
N TRP A 222 -28.24 -10.21 -18.55
CA TRP A 222 -27.01 -10.51 -19.29
C TRP A 222 -27.28 -11.01 -20.71
N ASN A 223 -28.15 -12.01 -20.86
CA ASN A 223 -28.46 -12.59 -22.17
C ASN A 223 -29.18 -11.62 -23.11
N ASN A 224 -29.89 -10.63 -22.57
CA ASN A 224 -30.63 -9.63 -23.32
C ASN A 224 -29.86 -8.31 -23.52
N PHE A 225 -28.62 -8.22 -23.04
CA PHE A 225 -27.81 -7.00 -23.07
C PHE A 225 -28.46 -5.82 -22.34
N GLU A 226 -29.02 -6.07 -21.16
CA GLU A 226 -29.67 -5.07 -20.32
C GLU A 226 -28.95 -4.95 -18.96
N ASN A 227 -28.85 -3.72 -18.44
CA ASN A 227 -28.34 -3.43 -17.07
C ASN A 227 -26.98 -4.10 -16.74
N MET A 228 -26.13 -4.34 -17.73
CA MET A 228 -24.84 -5.00 -17.51
C MET A 228 -23.81 -4.05 -16.88
N ASN A 229 -23.96 -2.74 -17.06
CA ASN A 229 -22.98 -1.74 -16.61
C ASN A 229 -23.20 -1.24 -15.16
N VAL A 230 -24.26 -1.70 -14.48
CA VAL A 230 -24.70 -1.17 -13.17
C VAL A 230 -23.82 -1.57 -11.99
N TYR A 231 -22.87 -2.48 -12.20
CA TYR A 231 -21.97 -2.97 -11.15
C TYR A 231 -20.53 -2.46 -11.27
N GLY A 232 -20.23 -1.62 -12.27
CA GLY A 232 -18.89 -1.11 -12.46
C GLY A 232 -17.92 -2.10 -13.15
N PRO A 233 -16.68 -1.67 -13.41
CA PRO A 233 -15.67 -2.46 -14.12
C PRO A 233 -15.04 -3.55 -13.25
N ILE A 234 -15.82 -4.45 -12.67
CA ILE A 234 -15.31 -5.40 -11.67
C ILE A 234 -14.19 -6.27 -12.26
N THR A 235 -14.42 -6.86 -13.44
CA THR A 235 -13.45 -7.72 -14.11
C THR A 235 -12.18 -6.95 -14.48
N ALA A 236 -12.34 -5.78 -15.12
CA ALA A 236 -11.21 -4.96 -15.56
C ALA A 236 -10.35 -4.47 -14.38
N LEU A 237 -10.98 -4.07 -13.27
CA LEU A 237 -10.27 -3.65 -12.06
C LEU A 237 -9.55 -4.81 -11.37
N ASN A 238 -10.21 -5.96 -11.20
CA ASN A 238 -9.57 -7.16 -10.62
C ASN A 238 -8.34 -7.58 -11.43
N TYR A 239 -8.45 -7.50 -12.77
CA TYR A 239 -7.31 -7.78 -13.64
C TYR A 239 -6.19 -6.76 -13.45
N LEU A 240 -6.50 -5.45 -13.50
CA LEU A 240 -5.53 -4.38 -13.27
C LEU A 240 -4.78 -4.55 -11.93
N GLU A 241 -5.51 -4.88 -10.88
CA GLU A 241 -4.97 -5.16 -9.55
C GLU A 241 -4.00 -6.35 -9.58
N SER A 242 -4.36 -7.43 -10.29
CA SER A 242 -3.49 -8.60 -10.43
C SER A 242 -2.20 -8.30 -11.19
N GLN A 243 -2.25 -7.41 -12.18
CA GLN A 243 -1.10 -7.04 -13.02
C GLN A 243 -0.17 -6.00 -12.38
N THR A 244 -0.61 -5.34 -11.30
CA THR A 244 0.13 -4.27 -10.64
C THR A 244 0.48 -4.60 -9.18
N ASN A 245 0.17 -5.82 -8.73
CA ASN A 245 0.42 -6.25 -7.34
C ASN A 245 1.91 -6.30 -6.98
N ASP A 246 2.78 -6.49 -7.97
CA ASP A 246 4.24 -6.58 -7.85
C ASP A 246 4.94 -5.22 -7.98
N TRP A 247 4.18 -4.13 -8.19
CA TRP A 247 4.69 -2.76 -8.26
C TRP A 247 5.05 -2.22 -6.87
N THR A 248 6.06 -2.87 -6.27
CA THR A 248 6.50 -2.66 -4.88
C THR A 248 7.02 -1.26 -4.59
N ASN A 249 7.43 -0.49 -5.60
CA ASN A 249 7.84 0.90 -5.42
C ASN A 249 6.68 1.90 -5.44
N ILE A 250 5.52 1.50 -6.00
CA ILE A 250 4.32 2.33 -6.02
C ILE A 250 3.58 2.12 -4.70
N GLU A 251 3.14 3.18 -4.02
CA GLU A 251 2.36 3.04 -2.78
C GLU A 251 0.95 2.52 -3.09
N ALA A 252 0.47 1.57 -2.28
CA ALA A 252 -0.89 1.06 -2.37
C ALA A 252 -1.81 2.03 -1.66
N LYS A 253 -2.91 2.37 -2.33
CA LYS A 253 -3.86 3.37 -1.88
C LYS A 253 -5.28 2.84 -1.98
N ASN A 254 -6.19 3.54 -1.33
CA ASN A 254 -7.61 3.31 -1.51
C ASN A 254 -8.11 4.25 -2.61
N TYR A 255 -8.58 3.70 -3.72
CA TYR A 255 -9.20 4.47 -4.79
C TYR A 255 -10.72 4.43 -4.66
N VAL A 256 -11.33 5.61 -4.73
CA VAL A 256 -12.78 5.77 -4.75
C VAL A 256 -13.18 6.17 -6.16
N LEU A 257 -13.88 5.28 -6.85
CA LEU A 257 -14.45 5.49 -8.17
C LEU A 257 -15.92 5.89 -7.98
N THR A 258 -16.31 7.03 -8.56
CA THR A 258 -17.68 7.52 -8.51
C THR A 258 -18.20 7.66 -9.93
N ASP A 259 -19.38 7.12 -10.17
CA ASP A 259 -20.07 7.15 -11.47
C ASP A 259 -21.57 7.33 -11.26
N SER A 260 -22.23 7.97 -12.22
CA SER A 260 -23.67 8.26 -12.15
C SER A 260 -24.55 7.01 -12.27
N VAL A 261 -24.03 5.92 -12.87
CA VAL A 261 -24.79 4.69 -13.13
C VAL A 261 -24.63 3.68 -12.00
N TYR A 262 -23.39 3.31 -11.65
CA TYR A 262 -23.12 2.29 -10.63
C TYR A 262 -22.82 2.86 -9.24
N GLY A 263 -22.86 4.18 -9.06
CA GLY A 263 -22.62 4.84 -7.79
C GLY A 263 -21.14 4.86 -7.41
N THR A 264 -20.83 4.48 -6.16
CA THR A 264 -19.46 4.54 -5.63
C THR A 264 -18.88 3.15 -5.40
N MET A 265 -17.70 2.91 -5.96
CA MET A 265 -16.90 1.70 -5.74
C MET A 265 -15.57 2.08 -5.08
N THR A 266 -15.21 1.39 -4.01
CA THR A 266 -13.91 1.56 -3.35
C THR A 266 -13.02 0.34 -3.59
N ARG A 267 -11.82 0.58 -4.11
CA ARG A 267 -10.75 -0.43 -4.21
C ARG A 267 -9.72 -0.16 -3.14
N THR A 268 -9.50 -1.11 -2.24
CA THR A 268 -8.63 -0.93 -1.07
C THR A 268 -7.25 -1.53 -1.30
N ASN A 269 -6.21 -0.83 -0.87
CA ASN A 269 -4.82 -1.31 -0.91
C ASN A 269 -4.37 -1.76 -2.33
N VAL A 270 -4.64 -0.93 -3.34
CA VAL A 270 -4.27 -1.21 -4.74
C VAL A 270 -3.27 -0.19 -5.27
N ARG A 271 -2.47 -0.55 -6.28
CA ARG A 271 -1.35 0.27 -6.78
C ARG A 271 -1.72 1.17 -7.96
N ALA A 272 -2.80 0.85 -8.66
CA ALA A 272 -3.27 1.59 -9.82
C ALA A 272 -4.80 1.58 -9.89
N ARG A 273 -5.35 2.54 -10.62
CA ARG A 273 -6.78 2.59 -10.99
C ARG A 273 -6.95 2.74 -12.49
N MET A 274 -8.20 2.65 -12.94
CA MET A 274 -8.57 2.97 -14.32
C MET A 274 -8.71 4.48 -14.50
N LEU A 275 -8.51 4.94 -15.73
CA LEU A 275 -8.74 6.33 -16.13
C LEU A 275 -10.25 6.63 -16.14
N THR A 276 -10.64 7.79 -15.61
CA THR A 276 -12.04 8.24 -15.61
C THR A 276 -12.43 8.88 -16.95
N LEU A 277 -13.73 8.98 -17.23
CA LEU A 277 -14.23 9.71 -18.41
C LEU A 277 -13.81 11.18 -18.43
N ILE A 278 -13.79 11.83 -17.27
CA ILE A 278 -13.39 13.24 -17.15
C ILE A 278 -11.92 13.41 -17.53
N GLU A 279 -11.04 12.57 -16.98
CA GLU A 279 -9.61 12.59 -17.31
C GLU A 279 -9.35 12.23 -18.77
N ALA A 280 -10.06 11.22 -19.30
CA ALA A 280 -9.95 10.82 -20.69
C ALA A 280 -10.30 11.98 -21.65
N ASN A 281 -11.39 12.70 -21.38
CA ASN A 281 -11.78 13.86 -22.17
C ASN A 281 -10.78 15.02 -22.07
N ALA A 282 -10.09 15.17 -20.93
CA ALA A 282 -9.05 16.18 -20.77
C ALA A 282 -7.80 15.91 -21.64
N ILE A 283 -7.53 14.64 -21.95
CA ILE A 283 -6.33 14.23 -22.70
C ILE A 283 -6.61 13.76 -24.13
N ILE A 284 -7.87 13.73 -24.57
CA ILE A 284 -8.28 13.14 -25.86
C ILE A 284 -7.64 13.82 -27.09
N SER A 285 -7.27 15.10 -26.95
CA SER A 285 -6.61 15.85 -28.02
C SER A 285 -5.14 15.46 -28.24
N TYR A 286 -4.57 14.66 -27.35
CA TYR A 286 -3.17 14.23 -27.45
C TYR A 286 -3.07 12.84 -28.09
N ASP A 287 -2.20 12.70 -29.08
CA ASP A 287 -2.01 11.43 -29.79
C ASP A 287 -1.61 10.26 -28.89
N TRP A 288 -0.85 10.53 -27.82
CA TRP A 288 -0.43 9.50 -26.87
C TRP A 288 -1.57 8.95 -26.00
N SER A 289 -2.71 9.65 -25.93
CA SER A 289 -3.87 9.17 -25.18
C SER A 289 -4.42 7.88 -25.80
N TYR A 290 -4.29 7.69 -27.11
CA TYR A 290 -4.70 6.47 -27.81
C TYR A 290 -3.53 5.70 -28.46
N GLY A 291 -2.51 6.39 -28.96
CA GLY A 291 -1.54 5.94 -29.97
C GLY A 291 -0.41 5.00 -29.55
N ASN A 292 -0.59 4.14 -28.56
CA ASN A 292 0.42 3.16 -28.12
C ASN A 292 -0.24 1.80 -27.78
N LEU A 293 -1.05 1.32 -28.70
CA LEU A 293 -1.70 0.04 -28.64
C LEU A 293 -0.96 -0.93 -29.58
N TYR A 294 -0.53 -2.08 -29.06
CA TYR A 294 0.18 -3.11 -29.84
C TYR A 294 -0.81 -3.93 -30.69
N ASP A 295 -0.28 -4.68 -31.67
CA ASP A 295 -1.06 -5.53 -32.58
C ASP A 295 -2.12 -6.37 -31.83
N ASN A 296 -3.39 -6.19 -32.21
CA ASN A 296 -4.62 -6.85 -31.74
C ASN A 296 -5.33 -6.26 -30.50
N ILE A 297 -4.82 -5.20 -29.87
CA ILE A 297 -5.60 -4.45 -28.85
C ILE A 297 -5.92 -3.09 -29.42
N PHE A 298 -7.19 -2.74 -29.59
CA PHE A 298 -7.59 -1.51 -30.30
C PHE A 298 -8.08 -0.40 -29.39
N ALA A 299 -8.26 -0.69 -28.10
CA ALA A 299 -8.79 0.26 -27.13
C ALA A 299 -8.42 -0.11 -25.69
N TYR A 300 -8.78 0.77 -24.77
CA TYR A 300 -8.80 0.46 -23.36
C TYR A 300 -10.04 0.99 -22.68
N TRP A 301 -10.46 0.27 -21.66
CA TRP A 301 -11.60 0.62 -20.84
C TRP A 301 -11.33 1.84 -19.97
N LEU A 302 -12.34 2.69 -19.83
CA LEU A 302 -12.41 3.71 -18.78
C LEU A 302 -13.19 3.17 -17.59
N SER A 303 -13.04 3.79 -16.42
CA SER A 303 -13.80 3.39 -15.23
C SER A 303 -15.29 3.68 -15.35
N SER A 304 -15.70 4.57 -16.26
CA SER A 304 -17.06 5.12 -16.31
C SER A 304 -18.02 4.29 -17.15
N ALA A 305 -19.24 4.13 -16.66
CA ALA A 305 -20.31 3.47 -17.40
C ALA A 305 -20.88 4.40 -18.49
N SER A 306 -21.66 3.84 -19.42
CA SER A 306 -22.43 4.62 -20.39
C SER A 306 -23.78 5.02 -19.79
N GLU A 307 -24.08 6.31 -19.75
CA GLU A 307 -25.40 6.81 -19.31
C GLU A 307 -26.51 6.53 -20.33
N ASN A 308 -26.15 6.34 -21.60
CA ASN A 308 -27.10 6.20 -22.70
C ASN A 308 -27.45 4.74 -23.02
N TYR A 309 -26.62 3.79 -22.58
CA TYR A 309 -26.72 2.38 -22.95
C TYR A 309 -26.40 1.53 -21.72
N SER A 310 -27.38 0.77 -21.22
CA SER A 310 -27.26 0.01 -19.97
C SER A 310 -26.37 -1.24 -20.08
N SER A 311 -25.99 -1.63 -21.30
CA SER A 311 -25.02 -2.69 -21.58
C SER A 311 -23.62 -2.19 -21.93
N ASP A 312 -23.39 -0.87 -21.94
CA ASP A 312 -22.11 -0.32 -22.38
C ASP A 312 -21.36 0.43 -21.28
N ALA A 313 -20.04 0.52 -21.44
CA ALA A 313 -19.17 1.41 -20.70
C ALA A 313 -18.36 2.30 -21.64
N SER A 314 -17.79 3.37 -21.09
CA SER A 314 -16.92 4.27 -21.83
C SER A 314 -15.56 3.63 -22.08
N ALA A 315 -15.06 3.75 -23.30
CA ALA A 315 -13.75 3.29 -23.72
C ALA A 315 -13.05 4.33 -24.60
N MET A 316 -11.72 4.37 -24.56
CA MET A 316 -10.92 5.12 -25.51
C MET A 316 -10.60 4.23 -26.72
N PHE A 317 -11.02 4.64 -27.91
CA PHE A 317 -10.85 3.92 -29.17
C PHE A 317 -10.56 4.90 -30.31
N ASP A 318 -9.43 4.70 -31.01
CA ASP A 318 -9.05 5.46 -32.21
C ASP A 318 -9.13 7.00 -32.03
N GLY A 319 -8.54 7.51 -30.95
CA GLY A 319 -8.53 8.94 -30.63
C GLY A 319 -9.89 9.53 -30.23
N SER A 320 -10.88 8.67 -29.97
CA SER A 320 -12.22 9.06 -29.52
C SER A 320 -12.65 8.31 -28.27
N VAL A 321 -13.50 8.94 -27.46
CA VAL A 321 -14.17 8.27 -26.34
C VAL A 321 -15.57 7.88 -26.80
N GLY A 322 -15.96 6.62 -26.57
CA GLY A 322 -17.28 6.13 -26.94
C GLY A 322 -17.77 4.99 -26.07
N SER A 323 -19.06 4.70 -26.16
CA SER A 323 -19.71 3.58 -25.46
C SER A 323 -19.46 2.27 -26.20
N ARG A 324 -19.15 1.22 -25.45
CA ARG A 324 -18.88 -0.14 -25.95
C ARG A 324 -19.45 -1.17 -25.00
N ASP A 325 -19.97 -2.26 -25.55
CA ASP A 325 -20.51 -3.41 -24.81
C ASP A 325 -19.52 -3.89 -23.74
N VAL A 326 -19.97 -3.87 -22.49
CA VAL A 326 -19.14 -4.21 -21.32
C VAL A 326 -18.63 -5.65 -21.35
N GLY A 327 -19.33 -6.55 -22.03
CA GLY A 327 -18.97 -7.96 -22.17
C GLY A 327 -17.90 -8.22 -23.24
N ASN A 328 -17.56 -7.23 -24.08
CA ASN A 328 -16.58 -7.39 -25.15
C ASN A 328 -15.15 -7.48 -24.61
N GLY A 329 -14.65 -8.70 -24.45
CA GLY A 329 -13.31 -8.96 -23.96
C GLY A 329 -12.20 -9.05 -24.99
N ASP A 330 -12.52 -8.97 -26.29
CA ASP A 330 -11.58 -9.34 -27.36
C ASP A 330 -10.74 -8.16 -27.87
N ASN A 331 -11.17 -6.92 -27.62
CA ASN A 331 -10.56 -5.74 -28.27
C ASN A 331 -10.05 -4.67 -27.29
N PHE A 332 -10.34 -4.83 -26.00
CA PHE A 332 -10.14 -3.80 -24.98
C PHE A 332 -9.22 -4.30 -23.90
N GLY A 333 -8.17 -3.54 -23.59
CA GLY A 333 -7.33 -3.78 -22.42
C GLY A 333 -7.61 -2.80 -21.28
N VAL A 334 -6.73 -2.79 -20.29
CA VAL A 334 -6.71 -1.77 -19.23
C VAL A 334 -5.39 -1.04 -19.23
N ARG A 335 -5.45 0.26 -18.96
CA ARG A 335 -4.29 1.14 -18.91
C ARG A 335 -4.14 1.71 -17.51
N PRO A 336 -3.07 1.34 -16.77
CA PRO A 336 -2.89 1.78 -15.40
C PRO A 336 -2.79 3.30 -15.28
N VAL A 337 -3.52 3.85 -14.31
CA VAL A 337 -3.32 5.21 -13.78
C VAL A 337 -2.73 5.10 -12.38
N ILE A 338 -1.63 5.80 -12.14
CA ILE A 338 -0.98 5.89 -10.83
C ILE A 338 -0.91 7.36 -10.38
N GLU A 339 -0.83 7.56 -9.08
CA GLU A 339 -0.78 8.89 -8.45
C GLU A 339 0.44 8.97 -7.54
N LEU A 340 1.39 9.83 -7.90
CA LEU A 340 2.65 9.99 -7.18
C LEU A 340 2.78 11.41 -6.64
N SER A 341 3.22 11.53 -5.38
CA SER A 341 3.61 12.81 -4.81
C SER A 341 4.96 13.26 -5.40
N LYS A 342 5.17 14.55 -5.60
CA LYS A 342 6.47 15.10 -6.05
C LYS A 342 7.59 14.94 -5.02
#